data_AF-A0AA38ZTS3-F1
#
_entry.id   AF-A0AA38ZTS3-F1
#
_cell.length_a   1.000
_cell.length_b   1.000
_cell.length_c   1.000
_cell.angle_alpha   90.00
_cell.angle_beta   90.00
_cell.angle_gamma   90.00
#
_symmetry.space_group_name_H-M   'P 1'
#
loop_
_entity.id
_entity.type
_entity.pdbx_description
1 polymer ?
#
loop_
_entity_poly.entity_id
_entity_poly.type
_entity_poly.pdbx_seq_one_letter_code
_entity_poly.pdbx_strand_id
1 'polypeptide(L)'
;MRRQALDIFVNRIASHHELQQSEDLRTFCQADEETMERARSQETGIFKKKPADLMQIFKDVQSRVSDVVLGKEKPVEESNPEYEKMKHYIFELENHLAEAQKHAYRLVKRHRELGQSLSDFGKAVKILGACEGNGLGKAFSELGTKSELISIKLQKEAHHLLMNFEEPLKDYVRAVQSIKATIAERANAFRLQCELAETIKLKEINLDKLMLTRSDRVGEAEIEYKELKAESEEATKRFETIVRLMNEEIVRFQEQKTLDMGLAFHEFAKGQARLANGIADAWRSLIPKLESCSSA
;
A
#
# COMPACT_ATOMS: atom_id res chain seq x y z
N MET A 1 14.26 3.34 -5.31
CA MET A 1 13.36 2.34 -4.68
C MET A 1 13.46 2.39 -3.17
N ARG A 2 14.28 1.55 -2.50
CA ARG A 2 14.25 1.39 -1.03
C ARG A 2 14.42 2.69 -0.24
N ARG A 3 15.41 3.52 -0.58
CA ARG A 3 15.65 4.80 0.09
C ARG A 3 14.44 5.74 0.02
N GLN A 4 13.86 5.90 -1.17
CA GLN A 4 12.71 6.77 -1.40
C GLN A 4 11.45 6.24 -0.70
N ALA A 5 11.24 4.92 -0.72
CA ALA A 5 10.13 4.31 0.01
C ALA A 5 10.25 4.53 1.52
N LEU A 6 11.47 4.41 2.08
CA LEU A 6 11.73 4.70 3.49
C LEU A 6 11.53 6.19 3.81
N ASP A 7 11.99 7.08 2.95
CA ASP A 7 11.82 8.52 3.11
C ASP A 7 10.34 8.90 3.12
N ILE A 8 9.54 8.41 2.17
CA ILE A 8 8.08 8.61 2.15
C ILE A 8 7.43 8.05 3.42
N PHE A 9 7.80 6.83 3.81
CA PHE A 9 7.24 6.17 4.99
C PHE A 9 7.52 6.93 6.28
N VAL A 10 8.77 7.28 6.55
CA VAL A 10 9.18 7.99 7.77
C VAL A 10 8.53 9.37 7.82
N ASN A 11 8.54 10.12 6.70
CA ASN A 11 7.90 11.44 6.65
C ASN A 11 6.38 11.36 6.86
N ARG A 12 5.72 10.31 6.35
CA ARG A 12 4.28 10.10 6.57
C ARG A 12 3.96 9.84 8.04
N ILE A 13 4.76 9.01 8.72
CA ILE A 13 4.59 8.77 10.17
C ILE A 13 4.86 10.06 10.94
N ALA A 14 5.95 10.76 10.65
CA ALA A 14 6.32 11.99 11.34
C ALA A 14 5.31 13.14 11.11
N SER A 15 4.56 13.12 10.00
CA SER A 15 3.53 14.14 9.70
C SER A 15 2.14 13.76 10.24
N HIS A 16 1.97 12.55 10.77
CA HIS A 16 0.69 12.06 11.26
C HIS A 16 0.46 12.52 12.71
N HIS A 17 -0.68 13.15 12.99
CA HIS A 17 -0.97 13.78 14.27
C HIS A 17 -0.85 12.84 15.50
N GLU A 18 -1.33 11.59 15.38
CA GLU A 18 -1.08 10.56 16.41
C GLU A 18 0.31 9.91 16.32
N LEU A 19 0.72 9.38 15.15
CA LEU A 19 1.96 8.59 15.06
C LEU A 19 3.24 9.39 15.34
N GLN A 20 3.25 10.70 15.11
CA GLN A 20 4.38 11.56 15.46
C GLN A 20 4.68 11.55 16.98
N GLN A 21 3.71 11.16 17.81
CA GLN A 21 3.84 11.08 19.26
C GLN A 21 4.43 9.74 19.73
N SER A 22 4.69 8.79 18.81
CA SER A 22 5.27 7.49 19.13
C SER A 22 6.66 7.65 19.75
N GLU A 23 6.85 7.06 20.94
CA GLU A 23 8.16 6.97 21.58
C GLU A 23 9.13 6.10 20.78
N ASP A 24 8.63 5.10 20.03
CA ASP A 24 9.46 4.29 19.13
C ASP A 24 10.00 5.12 17.97
N LEU A 25 9.17 6.00 17.39
CA LEU A 25 9.61 6.94 16.36
C LEU A 25 10.66 7.91 16.91
N ARG A 26 10.42 8.45 18.12
CA ARG A 26 11.37 9.37 18.77
C ARG A 26 12.70 8.66 19.03
N THR A 27 12.66 7.46 19.60
CA THR A 27 13.84 6.62 19.87
C THR A 27 14.56 6.32 18.57
N PHE A 28 13.84 5.85 17.54
CA PHE A 28 14.43 5.54 16.23
C PHE A 28 15.15 6.73 15.59
N CYS A 29 14.64 7.96 15.76
CA CYS A 29 15.23 9.16 15.17
C CYS A 29 16.31 9.84 16.02
N GLN A 30 16.29 9.67 17.35
CA GLN A 30 17.08 10.51 18.26
C GLN A 30 18.00 9.72 19.21
N ALA A 31 17.77 8.41 19.37
CA ALA A 31 18.55 7.60 20.30
C ALA A 31 19.98 7.36 19.80
N ASP A 32 20.91 7.29 20.75
CA ASP A 32 22.25 6.76 20.51
C ASP A 32 22.25 5.23 20.36
N GLU A 33 23.35 4.66 19.87
CA GLU A 33 23.43 3.22 19.61
C GLU A 33 23.23 2.38 20.88
N GLU A 34 23.67 2.88 22.05
CA GLU A 34 23.50 2.18 23.32
C GLU A 34 22.01 2.08 23.73
N THR A 35 21.26 3.18 23.55
CA THR A 35 19.82 3.20 23.81
C THR A 35 19.05 2.38 22.79
N MET A 36 19.48 2.38 21.52
CA MET A 36 18.93 1.51 20.47
C MET A 36 19.16 0.02 20.77
N GLU A 37 20.35 -0.36 21.26
CA GLU A 37 20.63 -1.74 21.67
C GLU A 37 19.75 -2.18 22.84
N ARG A 38 19.54 -1.31 23.84
CA ARG A 38 18.62 -1.61 24.95
C ARG A 38 17.17 -1.76 24.48
N ALA A 39 16.70 -0.87 23.59
CA ALA A 39 15.35 -0.95 23.02
C ALA A 39 15.15 -2.24 22.22
N ARG A 40 16.10 -2.61 21.35
CA ARG A 40 16.11 -3.89 20.60
C ARG A 40 16.11 -5.12 21.53
N SER A 41 16.71 -4.99 22.72
CA SER A 41 16.78 -6.07 23.71
C SER A 41 15.48 -6.22 24.52
N GLN A 42 14.75 -5.12 24.74
CA GLN A 42 13.47 -5.11 25.46
C GLN A 42 12.28 -5.50 24.55
N GLU A 43 12.27 -5.05 23.29
CA GLU A 43 11.26 -5.43 22.29
C GLU A 43 11.57 -6.79 21.62
N THR A 44 11.69 -7.87 22.41
CA THR A 44 12.02 -9.19 21.87
C THR A 44 10.87 -9.92 21.17
N GLY A 45 9.64 -9.37 21.16
CA GLY A 45 8.44 -10.03 20.64
C GLY A 45 8.14 -9.84 19.14
N ILE A 46 8.44 -8.66 18.57
CA ILE A 46 8.02 -8.29 17.21
C ILE A 46 9.19 -8.39 16.20
N PHE A 47 10.41 -8.01 16.61
CA PHE A 47 11.58 -7.96 15.71
C PHE A 47 12.35 -9.28 15.54
N LYS A 48 12.04 -10.34 16.31
CA LYS A 48 12.54 -11.71 16.04
C LYS A 48 11.77 -12.43 14.94
N LYS A 49 10.61 -11.91 14.52
CA LYS A 49 9.85 -12.48 13.40
C LYS A 49 10.62 -12.19 12.12
N LYS A 50 11.05 -13.24 11.42
CA LYS A 50 11.76 -13.09 10.14
C LYS A 50 10.87 -12.30 9.17
N PRO A 51 11.41 -11.63 8.14
CA PRO A 51 10.60 -11.01 7.10
C PRO A 51 9.56 -11.99 6.48
N ALA A 52 9.90 -13.28 6.48
CA ALA A 52 9.01 -14.38 6.11
C ALA A 52 7.82 -14.55 7.07
N ASP A 53 8.01 -14.39 8.38
CA ASP A 53 6.95 -14.48 9.39
C ASP A 53 6.02 -13.27 9.34
N LEU A 54 6.55 -12.07 9.03
CA LEU A 54 5.71 -10.90 8.76
C LEU A 54 4.88 -11.09 7.49
N MET A 55 5.48 -11.60 6.40
CA MET A 55 4.73 -11.98 5.20
C MET A 55 3.69 -13.07 5.48
N GLN A 56 4.00 -14.00 6.39
CA GLN A 56 3.06 -15.03 6.82
C GLN A 56 1.90 -14.42 7.60
N ILE A 57 2.14 -13.48 8.53
CA ILE A 57 1.08 -12.71 9.20
C ILE A 57 0.22 -11.95 8.19
N PHE A 58 0.83 -11.29 7.20
CA PHE A 58 0.07 -10.61 6.13
C PHE A 58 -0.79 -11.59 5.32
N LYS A 59 -0.27 -12.78 5.02
CA LYS A 59 -1.03 -13.86 4.34
C LYS A 59 -2.11 -14.46 5.23
N ASP A 60 -1.86 -14.61 6.51
CA ASP A 60 -2.81 -15.15 7.49
C ASP A 60 -3.93 -14.14 7.79
N VAL A 61 -3.64 -12.84 7.73
CA VAL A 61 -4.65 -11.77 7.73
C VAL A 61 -5.46 -11.81 6.44
N GLN A 62 -4.81 -12.00 5.28
CA GLN A 62 -5.48 -12.15 4.00
C GLN A 62 -6.43 -13.36 3.97
N SER A 63 -6.05 -14.50 4.55
CA SER A 63 -6.90 -15.69 4.65
C SER A 63 -8.04 -15.51 5.66
N ARG A 64 -7.78 -14.88 6.82
CA ARG A 64 -8.81 -14.57 7.82
C ARG A 64 -9.87 -13.59 7.31
N VAL A 65 -9.48 -12.61 6.49
CA VAL A 65 -10.43 -11.72 5.80
C VAL A 65 -11.31 -12.50 4.82
N SER A 66 -10.80 -13.56 4.21
CA SER A 66 -11.57 -14.42 3.30
C SER A 66 -12.57 -15.31 4.06
N ASP A 67 -12.20 -15.82 5.23
CA ASP A 67 -13.05 -16.71 6.04
C ASP A 67 -14.22 -15.97 6.73
N VAL A 68 -14.02 -14.72 7.14
CA VAL A 68 -15.10 -13.86 7.69
C VAL A 68 -16.17 -13.54 6.61
N VAL A 69 -15.79 -13.55 5.33
CA VAL A 69 -16.69 -13.27 4.20
C VAL A 69 -17.42 -14.52 3.69
N LEU A 70 -16.98 -15.74 4.04
CA LEU A 70 -17.44 -17.00 3.43
C LEU A 70 -18.39 -17.87 4.28
N GLY A 71 -18.92 -17.34 5.39
CA GLY A 71 -20.19 -17.82 5.96
C GLY A 71 -20.24 -19.29 6.41
N LYS A 72 -19.60 -19.61 7.54
CA LYS A 72 -19.98 -20.76 8.37
C LYS A 72 -20.23 -20.26 9.79
N GLU A 73 -21.51 -20.35 10.19
CA GLU A 73 -22.16 -19.61 11.29
C GLU A 73 -22.26 -18.11 10.99
N LYS A 74 -23.48 -17.53 11.06
CA LYS A 74 -23.65 -16.09 10.88
C LYS A 74 -22.92 -15.41 12.04
N PRO A 75 -21.74 -14.81 11.84
CA PRO A 75 -21.08 -14.09 12.90
C PRO A 75 -22.02 -12.96 13.30
N VAL A 76 -22.01 -12.58 14.58
CA VAL A 76 -22.67 -11.34 15.00
C VAL A 76 -22.01 -10.19 14.22
N GLU A 77 -22.70 -9.71 13.19
CA GLU A 77 -22.20 -8.67 12.28
C GLU A 77 -22.68 -7.29 12.71
N GLU A 78 -21.76 -6.34 12.70
CA GLU A 78 -22.06 -4.95 13.02
C GLU A 78 -23.06 -4.39 12.00
N SER A 79 -24.27 -4.09 12.46
CA SER A 79 -25.38 -3.63 11.61
C SER A 79 -25.35 -2.10 11.40
N ASN A 80 -24.17 -1.53 11.09
CA ASN A 80 -23.99 -0.09 10.86
C ASN A 80 -23.92 0.23 9.35
N PRO A 81 -24.90 0.96 8.78
CA PRO A 81 -24.93 1.27 7.35
C PRO A 81 -23.74 2.10 6.84
N GLU A 82 -23.19 3.00 7.66
CA GLU A 82 -22.03 3.82 7.27
C GLU A 82 -20.75 2.99 7.25
N TYR A 83 -20.60 2.10 8.23
CA TYR A 83 -19.50 1.16 8.25
C TYR A 83 -19.54 0.18 7.07
N GLU A 84 -20.72 -0.31 6.70
CA GLU A 84 -20.88 -1.19 5.53
C GLU A 84 -20.49 -0.48 4.23
N LYS A 85 -20.95 0.77 4.04
CA LYS A 85 -20.52 1.60 2.92
C LYS A 85 -19.01 1.77 2.89
N MET A 86 -18.39 1.98 4.06
CA MET A 86 -16.94 2.12 4.15
C MET A 86 -16.19 0.84 3.79
N LYS A 87 -16.65 -0.32 4.29
CA LYS A 87 -16.10 -1.62 3.91
C LYS A 87 -16.18 -1.80 2.39
N HIS A 88 -17.36 -1.65 1.80
CA HIS A 88 -17.51 -1.79 0.34
C HIS A 88 -16.59 -0.86 -0.44
N TYR A 89 -16.49 0.41 -0.03
CA TYR A 89 -15.55 1.37 -0.63
C TYR A 89 -14.10 0.87 -0.59
N ILE A 90 -13.62 0.40 0.57
CA ILE A 90 -12.26 -0.08 0.77
C ILE A 90 -11.95 -1.32 -0.09
N PHE A 91 -12.88 -2.28 -0.16
CA PHE A 91 -12.69 -3.49 -0.98
C PHE A 91 -12.67 -3.17 -2.48
N GLU A 92 -13.59 -2.32 -2.95
CA GLU A 92 -13.59 -1.84 -4.34
C GLU A 92 -12.32 -1.04 -4.67
N LEU A 93 -11.88 -0.18 -3.76
CA LEU A 93 -10.69 0.62 -3.92
C LEU A 93 -9.43 -0.25 -4.06
N GLU A 94 -9.30 -1.34 -3.30
CA GLU A 94 -8.19 -2.29 -3.44
C GLU A 94 -8.13 -2.86 -4.85
N ASN A 95 -9.26 -3.35 -5.37
CA ASN A 95 -9.35 -3.94 -6.70
C ASN A 95 -8.91 -2.94 -7.78
N HIS A 96 -9.44 -1.71 -7.71
CA HIS A 96 -9.11 -0.67 -8.68
C HIS A 96 -7.64 -0.23 -8.61
N LEU A 97 -7.10 -0.03 -7.40
CA LEU A 97 -5.69 0.35 -7.23
C LEU A 97 -4.75 -0.77 -7.68
N ALA A 98 -5.07 -2.02 -7.38
CA ALA A 98 -4.25 -3.17 -7.78
C ALA A 98 -4.21 -3.34 -9.30
N GLU A 99 -5.34 -3.20 -9.98
CA GLU A 99 -5.37 -3.31 -11.44
C GLU A 99 -4.67 -2.11 -12.09
N ALA A 100 -4.84 -0.89 -11.56
CA ALA A 100 -4.11 0.29 -12.00
C ALA A 100 -2.59 0.13 -11.83
N GLN A 101 -2.13 -0.34 -10.67
CA GLN A 101 -0.72 -0.62 -10.37
C GLN A 101 -0.14 -1.64 -11.35
N LYS A 102 -0.86 -2.74 -11.60
CA LYS A 102 -0.45 -3.77 -12.55
C LYS A 102 -0.30 -3.22 -13.97
N HIS A 103 -1.20 -2.37 -14.43
CA HIS A 103 -1.10 -1.74 -15.73
C HIS A 103 0.03 -0.70 -15.80
N ALA A 104 0.23 0.09 -14.74
CA ALA A 104 1.37 1.01 -14.63
C ALA A 104 2.71 0.25 -14.72
N TYR A 105 2.84 -0.87 -13.99
CA TYR A 105 4.04 -1.71 -14.05
C TYR A 105 4.28 -2.32 -15.44
N ARG A 106 3.22 -2.79 -16.11
CA ARG A 106 3.31 -3.27 -17.50
C ARG A 106 3.79 -2.18 -18.45
N LEU A 107 3.35 -0.93 -18.26
CA LEU A 107 3.79 0.20 -19.07
C LEU A 107 5.28 0.51 -18.83
N VAL A 108 5.75 0.50 -17.58
CA VAL A 108 7.18 0.62 -17.26
C VAL A 108 8.00 -0.44 -17.99
N LYS A 109 7.57 -1.71 -17.92
CA LYS A 109 8.25 -2.82 -18.60
C LYS A 109 8.30 -2.61 -20.10
N ARG A 110 7.17 -2.26 -20.72
CA ARG A 110 7.09 -1.98 -22.17
C ARG A 110 8.05 -0.86 -22.59
N HIS A 111 8.15 0.24 -21.84
CA HIS A 111 9.07 1.33 -22.16
C HIS A 111 10.54 0.89 -22.07
N ARG A 112 10.90 0.06 -21.08
CA ARG A 112 12.26 -0.49 -20.97
C ARG A 112 12.59 -1.42 -22.12
N GLU A 113 11.67 -2.31 -22.49
CA GLU A 113 11.86 -3.26 -23.58
C GLU A 113 11.99 -2.54 -24.93
N LEU A 114 11.09 -1.61 -25.23
CA LEU A 114 11.17 -0.80 -26.45
C LEU A 114 12.45 0.03 -26.49
N GLY A 115 12.85 0.60 -25.35
CA GLY A 115 14.11 1.31 -25.25
C GLY A 115 15.30 0.41 -25.60
N GLN A 116 15.34 -0.82 -25.07
CA GLN A 116 16.40 -1.77 -25.39
C GLN A 116 16.41 -2.12 -26.88
N SER A 117 15.26 -2.46 -27.46
CA SER A 117 15.14 -2.78 -28.89
C SER A 117 15.61 -1.63 -29.79
N LEU A 118 15.31 -0.38 -29.45
CA LEU A 118 15.77 0.79 -30.21
C LEU A 118 17.28 1.04 -30.06
N SER A 119 17.87 0.73 -28.91
CA SER A 119 19.33 0.76 -28.74
C SER A 119 19.99 -0.25 -29.68
N ASP A 120 19.49 -1.48 -29.70
CA ASP A 120 20.10 -2.56 -30.48
C ASP A 120 19.88 -2.37 -31.98
N PHE A 121 18.69 -1.90 -32.38
CA PHE A 121 18.42 -1.44 -33.74
C PHE A 121 19.38 -0.32 -34.14
N GLY A 122 19.57 0.69 -33.28
CA GLY A 122 20.45 1.81 -33.57
C GLY A 122 21.90 1.40 -33.84
N LYS A 123 22.43 0.47 -33.02
CA LYS A 123 23.76 -0.12 -33.23
C LYS A 123 23.85 -0.90 -34.54
N ALA A 124 22.89 -1.79 -34.80
CA ALA A 124 22.87 -2.62 -36.00
C ALA A 124 22.81 -1.78 -37.28
N VAL A 125 21.97 -0.74 -37.29
CA VAL A 125 21.82 0.16 -38.44
C VAL A 125 23.08 1.00 -38.67
N LYS A 126 23.79 1.42 -37.61
CA LYS A 126 25.09 2.08 -37.77
C LYS A 126 26.15 1.15 -38.38
N ILE A 127 26.16 -0.12 -37.99
CA ILE A 127 27.06 -1.12 -38.58
C ILE A 127 26.75 -1.30 -40.07
N LEU A 128 25.47 -1.41 -40.44
CA LEU A 128 25.06 -1.41 -41.85
C LEU A 128 25.53 -0.15 -42.57
N GLY A 129 25.35 1.02 -41.95
CA GLY A 129 25.84 2.29 -42.49
C GLY A 129 27.35 2.35 -42.70
N ALA A 130 28.14 1.59 -41.93
CA ALA A 130 29.59 1.48 -42.13
C ALA A 130 29.97 0.54 -43.29
N CYS A 131 29.09 -0.39 -43.66
CA CYS A 131 29.23 -1.20 -44.88
C CYS A 131 28.87 -0.42 -46.15
N GLU A 132 28.07 0.64 -46.02
CA GLU A 132 27.62 1.48 -47.12
C GLU A 132 28.51 2.73 -47.29
N GLY A 133 28.78 3.12 -48.54
CA GLY A 133 29.50 4.36 -48.86
C GLY A 133 28.59 5.60 -48.96
N ASN A 134 29.21 6.78 -49.12
CA ASN A 134 28.56 8.01 -49.59
C ASN A 134 27.40 8.52 -48.71
N GLY A 135 26.30 8.99 -49.31
CA GLY A 135 25.13 9.55 -48.62
C GLY A 135 24.33 8.51 -47.84
N LEU A 136 24.27 7.26 -48.34
CA LEU A 136 23.48 6.18 -47.74
C LEU A 136 24.05 5.73 -46.40
N GLY A 137 25.37 5.57 -46.30
CA GLY A 137 26.03 5.25 -45.03
C GLY A 137 25.79 6.32 -43.95
N LYS A 138 25.79 7.60 -44.34
CA LYS A 138 25.44 8.72 -43.45
C LYS A 138 23.97 8.68 -43.02
N ALA A 139 23.05 8.38 -43.93
CA ALA A 139 21.62 8.26 -43.63
C ALA A 139 21.35 7.14 -42.60
N PHE A 140 21.96 5.97 -42.77
CA PHE A 140 21.88 4.89 -41.77
C PHE A 140 22.48 5.29 -40.42
N SER A 141 23.65 5.93 -40.42
CA SER A 141 24.30 6.40 -39.19
C SER A 141 23.43 7.38 -38.40
N GLU A 142 22.75 8.29 -39.10
CA GLU A 142 21.82 9.27 -38.53
C GLU A 142 20.56 8.59 -37.98
N LEU A 143 19.95 7.66 -38.73
CA LEU A 143 18.81 6.87 -38.26
C LEU A 143 19.15 6.11 -36.98
N GLY A 144 20.31 5.44 -36.95
CA GLY A 144 20.75 4.71 -35.78
C GLY A 144 20.98 5.63 -34.58
N THR A 145 21.56 6.82 -34.80
CA THR A 145 21.76 7.83 -33.75
C THR A 145 20.44 8.34 -33.17
N LYS A 146 19.42 8.55 -34.01
CA LYS A 146 18.08 8.96 -33.54
C LYS A 146 17.37 7.84 -32.79
N SER A 147 17.54 6.60 -33.21
CA SER A 147 17.02 5.43 -32.48
C SER A 147 17.61 5.31 -31.07
N GLU A 148 18.93 5.42 -30.93
CA GLU A 148 19.60 5.41 -29.61
C GLU A 148 19.17 6.60 -28.74
N LEU A 149 18.97 7.78 -29.32
CA LEU A 149 18.44 8.93 -28.59
C LEU A 149 17.04 8.66 -28.02
N ILE A 150 16.16 8.04 -28.81
CA ILE A 150 14.82 7.65 -28.35
C ILE A 150 14.91 6.56 -27.28
N SER A 151 15.83 5.60 -27.43
CA SER A 151 16.11 4.59 -26.40
C SER A 151 16.41 5.24 -25.04
N ILE A 152 17.32 6.21 -24.99
CA ILE A 152 17.66 6.94 -23.75
C ILE A 152 16.42 7.63 -23.16
N LYS A 153 15.61 8.29 -23.99
CA LYS A 153 14.38 8.96 -23.55
C LYS A 153 13.36 7.97 -22.96
N LEU A 154 13.17 6.82 -23.59
CA LEU A 154 12.30 5.75 -23.10
C LEU A 154 12.77 5.17 -21.77
N GLN A 155 14.07 4.89 -21.62
CA GLN A 155 14.62 4.39 -20.35
C GLN A 155 14.44 5.39 -19.22
N LYS A 156 14.69 6.68 -19.50
CA LYS A 156 14.49 7.76 -18.53
C LYS A 156 13.02 7.89 -18.13
N GLU A 157 12.09 7.86 -19.08
CA GLU A 157 10.66 7.93 -18.80
C GLU A 157 10.17 6.68 -18.06
N ALA A 158 10.67 5.49 -18.40
CA ALA A 158 10.33 4.28 -17.67
C ALA A 158 10.74 4.34 -16.19
N HIS A 159 11.90 4.93 -15.90
CA HIS A 159 12.32 5.18 -14.52
C HIS A 159 11.42 6.19 -13.82
N HIS A 160 11.10 7.31 -14.47
CA HIS A 160 10.20 8.33 -13.94
C HIS A 160 8.80 7.78 -13.64
N LEU A 161 8.22 7.03 -14.59
CA LEU A 161 6.94 6.34 -14.45
C LEU A 161 6.95 5.36 -13.28
N LEU A 162 8.04 4.61 -13.11
CA LEU A 162 8.16 3.68 -11.98
C LEU A 162 8.17 4.43 -10.64
N MET A 163 8.96 5.51 -10.52
CA MET A 163 9.13 6.21 -9.23
C MET A 163 7.89 7.04 -8.86
N ASN A 164 7.26 7.68 -9.85
CA ASN A 164 6.31 8.76 -9.61
C ASN A 164 4.87 8.39 -9.94
N PHE A 165 4.61 7.18 -10.45
CA PHE A 165 3.27 6.71 -10.74
C PHE A 165 3.01 5.29 -10.24
N GLU A 166 3.84 4.32 -10.64
CA GLU A 166 3.63 2.92 -10.23
C GLU A 166 3.87 2.68 -8.74
N GLU A 167 5.00 3.14 -8.18
CA GLU A 167 5.27 2.94 -6.75
C GLU A 167 4.25 3.67 -5.84
N PRO A 168 3.79 4.91 -6.13
CA PRO A 168 2.67 5.50 -5.41
C PRO A 168 1.39 4.65 -5.44
N LEU A 169 0.99 4.11 -6.60
CA LEU A 169 -0.17 3.22 -6.68
C LEU A 169 0.01 1.98 -5.80
N LYS A 170 1.19 1.36 -5.85
CA LYS A 170 1.56 0.19 -5.05
C LYS A 170 1.59 0.47 -3.55
N ASP A 171 2.04 1.65 -3.15
CA ASP A 171 2.00 2.09 -1.75
C ASP A 171 0.56 2.21 -1.24
N TYR A 172 -0.34 2.76 -2.05
CA TYR A 172 -1.75 2.85 -1.70
C TYR A 172 -2.47 1.49 -1.71
N VAL A 173 -2.08 0.53 -2.57
CA VAL A 173 -2.55 -0.87 -2.45
C VAL A 173 -2.22 -1.42 -1.06
N ARG A 174 -0.98 -1.20 -0.57
CA ARG A 174 -0.56 -1.65 0.77
C ARG A 174 -1.34 -0.94 1.88
N ALA A 175 -1.55 0.37 1.76
CA ALA A 175 -2.33 1.14 2.72
C ALA A 175 -3.77 0.59 2.85
N VAL A 176 -4.42 0.29 1.72
CA VAL A 176 -5.77 -0.29 1.71
C VAL A 176 -5.77 -1.70 2.32
N GLN A 177 -4.74 -2.51 2.09
CA GLN A 177 -4.57 -3.81 2.74
C GLN A 177 -4.44 -3.69 4.26
N SER A 178 -3.72 -2.68 4.76
CA SER A 178 -3.66 -2.38 6.19
C SER A 178 -5.04 -1.97 6.74
N ILE A 179 -5.81 -1.16 6.02
CA ILE A 179 -7.18 -0.79 6.43
C ILE A 179 -8.08 -2.04 6.50
N LYS A 180 -7.95 -2.98 5.56
CA LYS A 180 -8.67 -4.26 5.61
C LYS A 180 -8.29 -5.12 6.82
N ALA A 181 -7.02 -5.09 7.24
CA ALA A 181 -6.60 -5.73 8.48
C ALA A 181 -7.32 -5.10 9.69
N THR A 182 -7.39 -3.77 9.75
CA THR A 182 -8.12 -3.06 10.81
C THR A 182 -9.64 -3.35 10.79
N ILE A 183 -10.25 -3.51 9.61
CA ILE A 183 -11.66 -3.96 9.47
C ILE A 183 -11.85 -5.34 10.13
N ALA A 184 -10.92 -6.27 9.92
CA ALA A 184 -10.97 -7.59 10.54
C ALA A 184 -10.77 -7.53 12.06
N GLU A 185 -9.87 -6.67 12.55
CA GLU A 185 -9.68 -6.43 13.99
C GLU A 185 -10.93 -5.83 14.64
N ARG A 186 -11.60 -4.88 13.97
CA ARG A 186 -12.88 -4.32 14.41
C ARG A 186 -13.96 -5.39 14.52
N ALA A 187 -14.08 -6.25 13.51
CA ALA A 187 -15.05 -7.35 13.53
C ALA A 187 -14.81 -8.31 14.70
N ASN A 188 -13.54 -8.64 14.99
CA ASN A 188 -13.18 -9.48 16.13
C ASN A 188 -13.49 -8.80 17.48
N ALA A 189 -13.18 -7.51 17.60
CA ALA A 189 -13.48 -6.73 18.81
C ALA A 189 -14.99 -6.64 19.06
N PHE A 190 -15.78 -6.42 18.00
CA PHE A 190 -17.23 -6.41 18.07
C PHE A 190 -17.79 -7.77 18.52
N ARG A 191 -17.32 -8.86 17.90
CA ARG A 191 -17.74 -10.21 18.28
C ARG A 191 -17.46 -10.49 19.76
N LEU A 192 -16.24 -10.20 20.23
CA LEU A 192 -15.87 -10.38 21.64
C LEU A 192 -16.74 -9.55 22.57
N GLN A 193 -17.04 -8.30 22.20
CA GLN A 193 -17.94 -7.44 22.96
C GLN A 193 -19.33 -8.07 23.09
N CYS A 194 -19.90 -8.59 22.00
CA CYS A 194 -21.20 -9.26 22.01
C CYS A 194 -21.19 -10.54 22.87
N GLU A 195 -20.18 -11.39 22.71
CA GLU A 195 -20.01 -12.63 23.48
C GLU A 195 -19.93 -12.35 24.99
N LEU A 196 -19.12 -11.37 25.41
CA LEU A 196 -19.01 -10.97 26.80
C LEU A 196 -20.30 -10.34 27.34
N ALA A 197 -20.99 -9.53 26.55
CA ALA A 197 -22.26 -8.93 26.94
C ALA A 197 -23.36 -9.98 27.17
N GLU A 198 -23.43 -11.02 26.34
CA GLU A 198 -24.34 -12.15 26.55
C GLU A 198 -23.96 -12.98 27.78
N THR A 199 -22.66 -13.23 27.98
CA THR A 199 -22.14 -13.98 29.12
C THR A 199 -22.43 -13.27 30.44
N ILE A 200 -22.28 -11.94 30.49
CA ILE A 200 -22.62 -11.12 31.66
C ILE A 200 -24.10 -11.23 32.00
N LYS A 201 -24.99 -11.11 31.02
CA LYS A 201 -26.43 -11.24 31.25
C LYS A 201 -26.78 -12.61 31.84
N LEU A 202 -26.16 -13.68 31.34
CA LEU A 202 -26.39 -15.03 31.87
C LEU A 202 -25.84 -15.19 33.29
N LYS A 203 -24.65 -14.62 33.58
CA LYS A 203 -24.06 -14.62 34.92
C LYS A 203 -24.88 -13.80 35.91
N GLU A 204 -25.45 -12.67 35.50
CA GLU A 204 -26.35 -11.83 36.30
C GLU A 204 -27.61 -12.62 36.72
N ILE A 205 -28.29 -13.27 35.77
CA ILE A 205 -29.46 -14.12 36.06
C ILE A 205 -29.11 -15.27 37.03
N ASN A 206 -27.94 -15.89 36.84
CA ASN A 206 -27.50 -16.97 37.73
C ASN A 206 -27.17 -16.47 39.13
N LEU A 207 -26.55 -15.28 39.25
CA LEU A 207 -26.27 -14.65 40.54
C LEU A 207 -27.57 -14.32 41.29
N ASP A 208 -28.53 -13.70 40.62
CA ASP A 208 -29.85 -13.39 41.18
C ASP A 208 -30.54 -14.66 41.71
N LYS A 209 -30.47 -15.75 40.95
CA LYS A 209 -31.00 -17.05 41.37
C LYS A 209 -30.30 -17.58 42.62
N LEU A 210 -28.96 -17.52 42.68
CA LEU A 210 -28.20 -17.97 43.85
C LEU A 210 -28.55 -17.15 45.10
N MET A 211 -28.71 -15.83 44.95
CA MET A 211 -29.13 -14.91 46.01
C MET A 211 -30.54 -15.27 46.52
N LEU A 212 -31.50 -15.50 45.61
CA LEU A 212 -32.86 -15.92 45.96
C LEU A 212 -32.87 -17.26 46.71
N THR A 213 -32.01 -18.21 46.33
CA THR A 213 -31.89 -19.51 47.00
C THR A 213 -31.04 -19.50 48.28
N ARG A 214 -30.46 -18.35 48.65
CA ARG A 214 -29.52 -18.20 49.78
C ARG A 214 -28.37 -19.23 49.74
N SER A 215 -27.77 -19.40 48.56
CA SER A 215 -26.66 -20.34 48.38
C SER A 215 -25.38 -19.82 49.03
N ASP A 216 -24.59 -20.71 49.62
CA ASP A 216 -23.26 -20.36 50.16
C ASP A 216 -22.26 -19.92 49.08
N ARG A 217 -22.56 -20.18 47.80
CA ARG A 217 -21.71 -19.84 46.63
C ARG A 217 -21.92 -18.42 46.11
N VAL A 218 -22.80 -17.61 46.72
CA VAL A 218 -23.09 -16.24 46.27
C VAL A 218 -21.80 -15.40 46.25
N GLY A 219 -20.98 -15.47 47.29
CA GLY A 219 -19.75 -14.67 47.37
C GLY A 219 -18.74 -14.96 46.25
N GLU A 220 -18.55 -16.24 45.89
CA GLU A 220 -17.69 -16.62 44.76
C GLU A 220 -18.27 -16.12 43.42
N ALA A 221 -19.59 -16.28 43.22
CA ALA A 221 -20.27 -15.84 42.01
C ALA A 221 -20.25 -14.30 41.84
N GLU A 222 -20.29 -13.53 42.93
CA GLU A 222 -20.16 -12.06 42.90
C GLU A 222 -18.76 -11.61 42.45
N ILE A 223 -17.70 -12.32 42.88
CA ILE A 223 -16.32 -12.02 42.48
C ILE A 223 -16.15 -12.32 40.99
N GLU A 224 -16.54 -13.51 40.53
CA GLU A 224 -16.48 -13.87 39.11
C GLU A 224 -17.28 -12.90 38.22
N TYR A 225 -18.46 -12.47 38.68
CA TYR A 225 -19.27 -11.48 37.96
C TYR A 225 -18.56 -10.13 37.85
N LYS A 226 -17.91 -9.65 38.92
CA LYS A 226 -17.15 -8.39 38.90
C LYS A 226 -15.96 -8.44 37.95
N GLU A 227 -15.21 -9.54 37.96
CA GLU A 227 -14.06 -9.72 37.05
C GLU A 227 -14.51 -9.74 35.58
N LEU A 228 -15.54 -10.53 35.27
CA LEU A 228 -16.09 -10.61 33.92
C LEU A 228 -16.67 -9.25 33.45
N LYS A 229 -17.28 -8.50 34.37
CA LYS A 229 -17.78 -7.16 34.07
C LYS A 229 -16.65 -6.20 33.70
N ALA A 230 -15.55 -6.22 34.44
CA ALA A 230 -14.37 -5.42 34.11
C ALA A 230 -13.79 -5.78 32.73
N GLU A 231 -13.71 -7.08 32.41
CA GLU A 231 -13.26 -7.57 31.10
C GLU A 231 -14.17 -7.08 29.95
N SER A 232 -15.49 -7.14 30.14
CA SER A 232 -16.45 -6.65 29.13
C SER A 232 -16.40 -5.13 28.93
N GLU A 233 -16.17 -4.38 30.00
CA GLU A 233 -15.97 -2.92 29.92
C GLU A 233 -14.69 -2.60 29.13
N GLU A 234 -13.61 -3.35 29.32
CA GLU A 234 -12.38 -3.21 28.55
C GLU A 234 -12.58 -3.57 27.07
N ALA A 235 -13.25 -4.68 26.78
CA ALA A 235 -13.58 -5.09 25.40
C ALA A 235 -14.45 -4.05 24.68
N THR A 236 -15.42 -3.47 25.39
CA THR A 236 -16.27 -2.37 24.88
C THR A 236 -15.43 -1.15 24.55
N LYS A 237 -14.60 -0.67 25.49
CA LYS A 237 -13.70 0.48 25.27
C LYS A 237 -12.76 0.26 24.09
N ARG A 238 -12.24 -0.96 23.93
CA ARG A 238 -11.38 -1.33 22.79
C ARG A 238 -12.13 -1.23 21.47
N PHE A 239 -13.33 -1.79 21.37
CA PHE A 239 -14.15 -1.70 20.17
C PHE A 239 -14.48 -0.23 19.83
N GLU A 240 -14.93 0.55 20.81
CA GLU A 240 -15.24 1.98 20.65
C GLU A 240 -14.01 2.79 20.19
N THR A 241 -12.83 2.48 20.73
CA THR A 241 -11.57 3.10 20.32
C THR A 241 -11.26 2.81 18.85
N ILE A 242 -11.40 1.54 18.42
CA ILE A 242 -11.21 1.17 17.01
C ILE A 242 -12.21 1.90 16.13
N VAL A 243 -13.49 1.97 16.52
CA VAL A 243 -14.54 2.65 15.78
C VAL A 243 -14.21 4.14 15.58
N ARG A 244 -13.86 4.83 16.66
CA ARG A 244 -13.52 6.25 16.64
C ARG A 244 -12.32 6.52 15.75
N LEU A 245 -11.21 5.81 15.97
CA LEU A 245 -9.97 6.00 15.20
C LEU A 245 -10.17 5.69 13.72
N MET A 246 -10.89 4.62 13.38
CA MET A 246 -11.20 4.31 11.98
C MET A 246 -12.00 5.43 11.30
N ASN A 247 -12.97 6.03 11.99
CA ASN A 247 -13.79 7.11 11.43
C ASN A 247 -12.98 8.40 11.22
N GLU A 248 -12.03 8.71 12.10
CA GLU A 248 -11.12 9.85 11.94
C GLU A 248 -10.11 9.59 10.81
N GLU A 249 -9.46 8.43 10.83
CA GLU A 249 -8.38 8.08 9.90
C GLU A 249 -8.86 7.91 8.47
N ILE A 250 -10.09 7.44 8.27
CA ILE A 250 -10.59 7.20 6.93
C ILE A 250 -10.84 8.50 6.14
N VAL A 251 -11.24 9.56 6.83
CA VAL A 251 -11.38 10.90 6.24
C VAL A 251 -10.01 11.40 5.81
N ARG A 252 -9.01 11.36 6.71
CA ARG A 252 -7.65 11.78 6.39
C ARG A 252 -7.03 10.95 5.27
N PHE A 253 -7.25 9.63 5.28
CA PHE A 253 -6.81 8.73 4.21
C PHE A 253 -7.39 9.14 2.85
N GLN A 254 -8.68 9.44 2.79
CA GLN A 254 -9.33 9.84 1.54
C GLN A 254 -8.79 11.17 1.00
N GLU A 255 -8.56 12.15 1.87
CA GLU A 255 -7.97 13.44 1.52
C GLU A 255 -6.54 13.28 0.99
N GLN A 256 -5.68 12.60 1.75
CA GLN A 256 -4.29 12.38 1.38
C GLN A 256 -4.18 11.57 0.07
N LYS A 257 -4.97 10.49 -0.06
CA LYS A 257 -5.04 9.69 -1.28
C LYS A 257 -5.39 10.54 -2.49
N THR A 258 -6.35 11.43 -2.35
CA THR A 258 -6.82 12.26 -3.46
C THR A 258 -5.73 13.22 -3.93
N LEU A 259 -5.01 13.85 -2.99
CA LEU A 259 -3.87 14.71 -3.30
C LEU A 259 -2.73 13.94 -3.96
N ASP A 260 -2.29 12.84 -3.34
CA ASP A 260 -1.16 12.06 -3.82
C ASP A 260 -1.43 11.43 -5.19
N MET A 261 -2.64 10.90 -5.41
CA MET A 261 -3.02 10.38 -6.71
C MET A 261 -3.09 11.49 -7.75
N GLY A 262 -3.63 12.67 -7.40
CA GLY A 262 -3.63 13.83 -8.29
C GLY A 262 -2.22 14.19 -8.78
N LEU A 263 -1.24 14.22 -7.88
CA LEU A 263 0.16 14.45 -8.21
C LEU A 263 0.73 13.33 -9.10
N ALA A 264 0.45 12.06 -8.77
CA ALA A 264 0.93 10.92 -9.55
C ALA A 264 0.38 10.93 -10.99
N PHE A 265 -0.92 11.21 -11.17
CA PHE A 265 -1.55 11.35 -12.49
C PHE A 265 -1.01 12.55 -13.27
N HIS A 266 -0.74 13.67 -12.59
CA HIS A 266 -0.12 14.84 -13.22
C HIS A 266 1.28 14.51 -13.76
N GLU A 267 2.13 13.89 -12.92
CA GLU A 267 3.49 13.51 -13.32
C GLU A 267 3.50 12.42 -14.40
N PHE A 268 2.53 11.51 -14.38
CA PHE A 268 2.29 10.56 -15.47
C PHE A 268 2.00 11.28 -16.79
N ALA A 269 0.97 12.14 -16.84
CA ALA A 269 0.56 12.83 -18.06
C ALA A 269 1.69 13.69 -18.62
N LYS A 270 2.39 14.42 -17.75
CA LYS A 270 3.55 15.25 -18.09
C LYS A 270 4.73 14.42 -18.60
N GLY A 271 5.00 13.26 -18.01
CA GLY A 271 5.99 12.29 -18.50
C GLY A 271 5.68 11.80 -19.91
N GLN A 272 4.44 11.33 -20.14
CA GLN A 272 4.01 10.85 -21.45
C GLN A 272 4.06 11.94 -22.53
N ALA A 273 3.61 13.16 -22.23
CA ALA A 273 3.68 14.29 -23.16
C ALA A 273 5.13 14.64 -23.53
N ARG A 274 6.03 14.69 -22.54
CA ARG A 274 7.47 14.93 -22.78
C ARG A 274 8.10 13.84 -23.64
N LEU A 275 7.77 12.57 -23.38
CA LEU A 275 8.26 11.46 -24.17
C LEU A 275 7.77 11.54 -25.62
N ALA A 276 6.46 11.75 -25.82
CA ALA A 276 5.85 11.86 -27.15
C ALA A 276 6.48 12.99 -27.97
N ASN A 277 6.65 14.17 -27.38
CA ASN A 277 7.33 15.29 -28.03
C ASN A 277 8.79 14.95 -28.37
N GLY A 278 9.52 14.36 -27.42
CA GLY A 278 10.91 13.97 -27.63
C GLY A 278 11.11 12.92 -28.73
N ILE A 279 10.14 12.02 -28.93
CA ILE A 279 10.12 11.06 -30.03
C ILE A 279 9.83 11.78 -31.35
N ALA A 280 8.80 12.62 -31.38
CA ALA A 280 8.42 13.37 -32.57
C ALA A 280 9.57 14.26 -33.08
N ASP A 281 10.26 14.96 -32.17
CA ASP A 281 11.38 15.83 -32.53
C ASP A 281 12.58 15.05 -33.07
N ALA A 282 12.88 13.89 -32.49
CA ALA A 282 13.93 13.01 -32.98
C ALA A 282 13.65 12.59 -34.44
N TRP A 283 12.43 12.16 -34.74
CA TRP A 283 12.06 11.76 -36.10
C TRP A 283 11.93 12.93 -37.08
N ARG A 284 11.32 14.05 -36.68
CA ARG A 284 11.26 15.26 -37.53
C ARG A 284 12.65 15.74 -37.93
N SER A 285 13.61 15.70 -37.02
CA SER A 285 15.00 16.10 -37.32
C SER A 285 15.77 15.12 -38.21
N LEU A 286 15.25 13.89 -38.39
CA LEU A 286 15.84 12.87 -39.26
C LEU A 286 15.36 13.01 -40.70
N ILE A 287 14.08 13.30 -40.91
CA ILE A 287 13.44 13.32 -42.25
C ILE A 287 14.24 14.11 -43.29
N PRO A 288 14.65 15.38 -43.04
CA PRO A 288 15.40 16.15 -44.04
C PRO A 288 16.74 15.52 -44.42
N LYS A 289 17.39 14.82 -43.48
CA LYS A 289 18.66 14.14 -43.73
C LYS A 289 18.47 12.94 -44.66
N LEU A 290 17.35 12.23 -44.53
CA LEU A 290 17.00 11.11 -45.41
C LEU A 290 16.59 11.61 -46.80
N GLU A 291 15.82 12.68 -46.89
CA GLU A 291 15.40 13.29 -48.15
C GLU A 291 16.61 13.75 -48.99
N SER A 292 17.62 14.34 -48.34
CA SER A 292 18.88 14.73 -48.99
C SER A 292 19.67 13.55 -49.56
N CYS A 293 19.47 12.34 -49.02
CA CYS A 293 20.08 11.12 -49.54
C CYS A 293 19.28 10.53 -50.72
N SER A 294 17.96 10.71 -50.74
CA SER A 294 17.09 10.22 -51.83
C SER A 294 17.17 11.06 -53.10
N SER A 295 17.73 12.27 -53.03
CA SER A 295 17.86 13.22 -54.14
C SER A 295 19.26 13.22 -54.76
N ALA A 296 20.14 12.30 -54.34
CA ALA A 296 21.48 12.05 -54.86
C ALA A 296 21.56 10.68 -55.53
#